data_AF-A0A955NAY6-F1
#
_entry.id   AF-A0A955NAY6-F1
#
_cell.length_a   1.000
_cell.length_b   1.000
_cell.length_c   1.000
_cell.angle_alpha   90.00
_cell.angle_beta   90.00
_cell.angle_gamma   90.00
#
_symmetry.space_group_name_H-M   'P 1'
#
loop_
_entity.id
_entity.type
_entity.pdbx_description
1 polymer ?
#
loop_
_entity_poly.entity_id
_entity_poly.type
_entity_poly.pdbx_seq_one_letter_code
_entity_poly.pdbx_strand_id
1 'polypeptide(L)'
;FSGFTIWTLHEMNYPSGRRMMYGLWDDRENDWNLRPVYYAWRNFCRLTDAGDRVIPCSLGPFKRVKGVQIGATLFWVNESPNQKQIDFKGYSINQGLYWNEEIVNAQNLEGREVPIEGDQAVLPSRSFGFFQVEE
;
A
#
# COMPACT_ATOMS: atom_id res chain seq x y z
N PHE A 1 14.94 21.29 6.34
CA PHE A 1 13.53 21.04 6.70
C PHE A 1 12.81 20.49 5.48
N SER A 2 12.73 19.17 5.36
CA SER A 2 11.95 18.47 4.34
C SER A 2 10.67 17.96 5.02
N GLY A 3 9.71 18.84 5.20
CA GLY A 3 8.36 18.47 5.63
C GLY A 3 7.56 18.08 4.39
N PHE A 4 6.86 16.95 4.45
CA PHE A 4 5.81 16.64 3.49
C PHE A 4 4.58 17.44 3.89
N THR A 5 4.24 18.47 3.12
CA THR A 5 2.98 19.18 3.32
C THR A 5 1.88 18.38 2.62
N ILE A 6 1.20 17.54 3.37
CA ILE A 6 -0.01 16.85 2.91
C ILE A 6 -1.14 17.89 2.91
N TRP A 7 -1.14 18.73 1.89
CA TRP A 7 -2.31 19.51 1.51
C TRP A 7 -3.26 18.56 0.80
N THR A 8 -4.17 17.90 1.53
CA THR A 8 -5.49 17.46 1.01
C THR A 8 -6.18 16.53 2.00
N LEU A 9 -7.06 17.11 2.81
CA LEU A 9 -8.11 16.30 3.45
C LEU A 9 -9.40 16.31 2.62
N HIS A 10 -9.60 17.19 1.63
CA HIS A 10 -10.85 17.26 0.89
C HIS A 10 -10.64 17.59 -0.58
N GLU A 11 -11.44 16.96 -1.44
CA GLU A 11 -11.65 17.39 -2.82
C GLU A 11 -12.27 18.80 -2.82
N MET A 12 -11.60 19.76 -3.46
CA MET A 12 -12.09 21.13 -3.61
C MET A 12 -11.98 21.55 -5.07
N ASN A 13 -12.90 22.38 -5.52
CA ASN A 13 -12.73 23.09 -6.79
C ASN A 13 -11.71 24.22 -6.57
N TYR A 14 -10.69 24.30 -7.42
CA TYR A 14 -9.91 25.53 -7.51
C TYR A 14 -10.85 26.69 -7.90
N PRO A 15 -10.57 27.94 -7.49
CA PRO A 15 -11.30 29.11 -7.97
C PRO A 15 -11.35 29.25 -9.50
N SER A 16 -10.44 28.56 -10.21
CA SER A 16 -10.39 28.45 -11.68
C SER A 16 -11.33 27.41 -12.28
N GLY A 17 -12.15 26.72 -11.48
CA GLY A 17 -13.10 25.70 -11.92
C GLY A 17 -12.49 24.32 -12.21
N ARG A 18 -11.21 24.09 -11.89
CA ARG A 18 -10.56 22.77 -12.02
C ARG A 18 -10.75 21.95 -10.74
N ARG A 19 -11.13 20.68 -10.87
CA ARG A 19 -11.32 19.73 -9.75
C ARG A 19 -9.95 19.28 -9.21
N MET A 20 -9.71 19.44 -7.90
CA MET A 20 -8.48 19.02 -7.25
C MET A 20 -8.57 17.53 -6.84
N MET A 21 -7.99 16.63 -7.64
CA MET A 21 -8.08 15.17 -7.44
C MET A 21 -7.07 14.59 -6.42
N TYR A 22 -6.64 15.38 -5.43
CA TYR A 22 -5.59 14.97 -4.48
C TYR A 22 -6.16 14.47 -3.13
N GLY A 23 -7.49 14.33 -3.00
CA GLY A 23 -8.12 13.83 -1.78
C GLY A 23 -7.86 12.34 -1.51
N LEU A 24 -7.96 11.93 -0.25
CA LEU A 24 -7.99 10.52 0.13
C LEU A 24 -9.39 9.89 -0.03
N TRP A 25 -10.42 10.72 -0.14
CA TRP A 25 -11.81 10.32 -0.39
C TRP A 25 -12.48 11.35 -1.32
N ASP A 26 -13.58 10.94 -1.93
CA ASP A 26 -14.38 11.79 -2.81
C ASP A 26 -15.24 12.81 -2.03
N ASP A 27 -15.85 13.75 -2.72
CA ASP A 27 -16.79 14.70 -2.10
C ASP A 27 -18.15 14.07 -1.71
N ARG A 28 -19.02 14.90 -1.12
CA ARG A 28 -20.39 14.54 -0.73
C ARG A 28 -21.22 14.00 -1.90
N GLU A 29 -21.03 14.50 -3.11
CA GLU A 29 -21.81 14.09 -4.28
C GLU A 29 -21.48 12.66 -4.70
N ASN A 30 -20.30 12.18 -4.31
CA ASN A 30 -19.80 10.84 -4.53
C ASN A 30 -19.76 10.03 -3.23
N ASP A 31 -20.66 10.35 -2.29
CA ASP A 31 -20.86 9.66 -1.00
C ASP A 31 -19.59 9.48 -0.15
N TRP A 32 -18.63 10.40 -0.29
CA TRP A 32 -17.37 10.34 0.46
C TRP A 32 -16.58 9.04 0.26
N ASN A 33 -16.72 8.39 -0.91
CA ASN A 33 -16.06 7.13 -1.22
C ASN A 33 -14.54 7.23 -1.02
N LEU A 34 -13.94 6.21 -0.40
CA LEU A 34 -12.50 6.19 -0.18
C LEU A 34 -11.78 5.90 -1.49
N ARG A 35 -10.72 6.65 -1.77
CA ARG A 35 -9.86 6.44 -2.93
C ARG A 35 -8.78 5.39 -2.63
N PRO A 36 -8.22 4.70 -3.65
CA PRO A 36 -7.18 3.69 -3.45
C PRO A 36 -6.00 4.16 -2.59
N VAL A 37 -5.60 5.43 -2.71
CA VAL A 37 -4.50 6.02 -1.93
C VAL A 37 -4.77 6.05 -0.42
N TYR A 38 -6.03 6.14 0.02
CA TYR A 38 -6.39 6.11 1.43
C TYR A 38 -5.97 4.81 2.10
N TYR A 39 -6.19 3.67 1.43
CA TYR A 39 -5.86 2.35 1.95
C TYR A 39 -4.35 2.20 2.19
N ALA A 40 -3.54 2.62 1.21
CA ALA A 40 -2.10 2.64 1.36
C ALA A 40 -1.68 3.56 2.52
N TRP A 41 -2.22 4.79 2.56
CA TRP A 41 -1.88 5.77 3.57
C TRP A 41 -2.26 5.34 4.99
N ARG A 42 -3.48 4.80 5.17
CA ARG A 42 -3.97 4.22 6.42
C ARG A 42 -2.99 3.17 6.94
N ASN A 43 -2.53 2.26 6.08
CA ASN A 43 -1.62 1.21 6.49
C ASN A 43 -0.23 1.76 6.84
N PHE A 44 0.32 2.69 6.05
CA PHE A 44 1.57 3.36 6.42
C PHE A 44 1.47 4.02 7.80
N CYS A 45 0.44 4.84 8.04
CA CYS A 45 0.28 5.53 9.33
C CYS A 45 0.06 4.60 10.53
N ARG A 46 -0.50 3.40 10.32
CA ARG A 46 -0.78 2.44 11.39
C ARG A 46 0.38 1.51 11.71
N LEU A 47 1.27 1.27 10.75
CA LEU A 47 2.28 0.22 10.80
C LEU A 47 3.71 0.75 10.83
N THR A 48 3.87 2.07 10.94
CA THR A 48 5.17 2.72 11.07
C THR A 48 5.12 3.76 12.17
N ASP A 49 6.19 3.86 12.93
CA ASP A 49 6.39 4.85 13.98
C ASP A 49 7.47 5.87 13.61
N ALA A 50 7.42 7.03 14.28
CA ALA A 50 8.43 8.06 14.10
C ALA A 50 9.80 7.53 14.55
N GLY A 51 10.78 7.58 13.64
CA GLY A 51 12.13 7.06 13.88
C GLY A 51 12.38 5.66 13.32
N ASP A 52 11.35 5.00 12.78
CA ASP A 52 11.55 3.72 12.10
C ASP A 52 12.57 3.83 10.98
N ARG A 53 13.45 2.82 10.94
CA ARG A 53 14.46 2.73 9.89
C ARG A 53 13.80 2.31 8.59
N VAL A 54 14.06 3.07 7.53
CA VAL A 54 13.69 2.73 6.16
C VAL A 54 14.81 1.90 5.54
N ILE A 55 14.48 0.67 5.16
CA ILE A 55 15.39 -0.30 4.55
C ILE A 55 14.93 -0.57 3.12
N PRO A 56 15.75 -0.23 2.10
CA PRO A 56 15.39 -0.49 0.71
C PRO A 56 15.39 -2.00 0.45
N CYS A 57 14.33 -2.50 -0.19
CA CYS A 57 14.23 -3.90 -0.57
C CYS A 57 14.56 -4.09 -2.05
N SER A 58 15.43 -5.06 -2.35
CA SER A 58 15.69 -5.47 -3.72
C SER A 58 14.76 -6.63 -4.10
N LEU A 59 13.72 -6.34 -4.88
CA LEU A 59 12.75 -7.35 -5.33
C LEU A 59 13.18 -7.96 -6.67
N GLY A 60 14.26 -8.75 -6.65
CA GLY A 60 14.67 -9.65 -7.74
C GLY A 60 14.67 -9.03 -9.16
N PRO A 61 14.42 -9.82 -10.22
CA PRO A 61 14.36 -9.32 -11.60
C PRO A 61 13.03 -8.61 -11.95
N PHE A 62 12.12 -8.43 -10.97
CA PHE A 62 10.76 -7.97 -11.23
C PHE A 62 10.66 -6.45 -11.29
N LYS A 63 10.87 -5.87 -12.48
CA LYS A 63 10.80 -4.41 -12.70
C LYS A 63 9.51 -3.71 -12.24
N ARG A 64 8.41 -4.45 -12.15
CA ARG A 64 7.07 -3.94 -11.77
C ARG A 64 6.64 -4.33 -10.36
N VAL A 65 7.54 -4.92 -9.58
CA VAL A 65 7.30 -5.16 -8.16
C VAL A 65 8.27 -4.29 -7.40
N LYS A 66 7.75 -3.49 -6.46
CA LYS A 66 8.56 -2.59 -5.63
C LYS A 66 8.21 -2.87 -4.18
N GLY A 67 9.17 -2.65 -3.29
CA GLY A 67 8.95 -2.82 -1.87
C GLY A 67 9.95 -2.05 -1.05
N VAL A 68 9.58 -1.82 0.20
CA VAL A 68 10.36 -1.10 1.19
C VAL A 68 10.00 -1.65 2.56
N GLN A 69 11.01 -1.91 3.36
CA GLN A 69 10.81 -2.24 4.76
C GLN A 69 10.93 -0.96 5.60
N ILE A 70 10.00 -0.79 6.53
CA ILE A 70 10.01 0.29 7.50
C ILE A 70 9.73 -0.35 8.86
N GLY A 71 10.69 -0.29 9.77
CA GLY A 71 10.61 -1.04 11.03
C GLY A 71 10.42 -2.53 10.79
N ALA A 72 9.39 -3.12 11.41
CA ALA A 72 9.01 -4.53 11.28
C ALA A 72 8.01 -4.80 10.12
N THR A 73 7.73 -3.81 9.28
CA THR A 73 6.75 -3.95 8.20
C THR A 73 7.41 -3.86 6.82
N LEU A 74 7.21 -4.88 5.97
CA LEU A 74 7.57 -4.85 4.56
C LEU A 74 6.37 -4.43 3.71
N PHE A 75 6.39 -3.21 3.18
CA PHE A 75 5.40 -2.75 2.21
C PHE A 75 5.81 -3.15 0.80
N TRP A 76 4.83 -3.44 -0.05
CA TRP A 76 5.07 -3.81 -1.43
C TRP A 76 3.94 -3.40 -2.37
N VAL A 77 4.26 -3.33 -3.66
CA VAL A 77 3.31 -3.16 -4.76
C VAL A 77 3.69 -4.07 -5.91
N ASN A 78 2.70 -4.75 -6.49
CA ASN A 78 2.80 -5.48 -7.74
C ASN A 78 1.98 -4.74 -8.82
N GLU A 79 2.66 -3.94 -9.63
CA GLU A 79 2.06 -3.19 -10.75
C GLU A 79 1.86 -4.07 -12.00
N SER A 80 2.26 -5.35 -11.93
CA SER A 80 2.15 -6.25 -13.08
C SER A 80 0.71 -6.80 -13.21
N PRO A 81 0.27 -7.13 -14.44
CA PRO A 81 -1.06 -7.70 -14.67
C PRO A 81 -1.17 -9.15 -14.20
N ASN A 82 -0.06 -9.76 -13.76
CA ASN A 82 0.00 -11.16 -13.36
C ASN A 82 0.41 -11.26 -11.88
N GLN A 83 0.04 -12.35 -11.24
CA GLN A 83 0.58 -12.65 -9.92
C GLN A 83 2.10 -12.88 -9.97
N LYS A 84 2.78 -12.63 -8.85
CA LYS A 84 4.23 -12.78 -8.72
C LYS A 84 4.55 -13.53 -7.45
N GLN A 85 5.19 -14.68 -7.61
CA GLN A 85 5.79 -15.40 -6.49
C GLN A 85 7.11 -14.72 -6.12
N ILE A 86 7.29 -14.46 -4.83
CA ILE A 86 8.51 -13.89 -4.26
C ILE A 86 9.03 -14.81 -3.17
N ASP A 87 10.36 -14.85 -3.03
CA ASP A 87 11.05 -15.58 -1.98
C ASP A 87 11.62 -14.59 -0.95
N PHE A 88 11.43 -14.90 0.33
CA PHE A 88 12.02 -14.14 1.43
C PHE A 88 13.35 -14.75 1.81
N LYS A 89 14.39 -13.91 1.93
CA LYS A 89 15.73 -14.34 2.35
C LYS A 89 16.14 -13.59 3.60
N GLY A 90 16.37 -14.33 4.68
CA GLY A 90 16.78 -13.77 5.96
C GLY A 90 15.66 -13.08 6.74
N TYR A 91 14.40 -13.41 6.45
CA TYR A 91 13.24 -12.94 7.20
C TYR A 91 12.25 -14.09 7.33
N SER A 92 11.59 -14.17 8.48
CA SER A 92 10.37 -14.95 8.64
C SER A 92 9.16 -14.06 8.40
N ILE A 93 8.19 -14.57 7.64
CA ILE A 93 6.92 -13.89 7.37
C ILE A 93 5.77 -14.63 8.06
N ASN A 94 5.11 -13.94 8.98
CA ASN A 94 4.04 -14.54 9.78
C ASN A 94 2.66 -14.23 9.20
N GLN A 95 2.50 -13.06 8.60
CA GLN A 95 1.24 -12.60 8.04
C GLN A 95 1.46 -11.52 6.99
N GLY A 96 0.56 -11.45 6.02
CA GLY A 96 0.51 -10.36 5.05
C GLY A 96 -0.90 -10.07 4.60
N LEU A 97 -1.18 -8.80 4.37
CA LEU A 97 -2.47 -8.34 3.83
C LEU A 97 -2.24 -7.60 2.52
N TYR A 98 -3.20 -7.72 1.60
CA TYR A 98 -3.21 -6.98 0.35
C TYR A 98 -4.56 -6.37 0.01
N TRP A 99 -4.49 -5.39 -0.89
CA TRP A 99 -5.60 -4.72 -1.53
C TRP A 99 -5.38 -4.71 -3.03
N ASN A 100 -6.42 -5.08 -3.77
CA ASN A 100 -6.52 -4.95 -5.22
C ASN A 100 -7.77 -4.13 -5.56
N GLU A 101 -8.02 -3.92 -6.85
CA GLU A 101 -9.18 -3.17 -7.33
C GLU A 101 -10.52 -3.69 -6.80
N GLU A 102 -10.70 -5.01 -6.74
CA GLU A 102 -11.94 -5.63 -6.23
C GLU A 102 -12.19 -5.25 -4.76
N ILE A 103 -11.16 -5.39 -3.91
CA ILE A 103 -11.26 -5.09 -2.47
C ILE A 103 -11.50 -3.59 -2.24
N VAL A 104 -10.78 -2.74 -2.97
CA VAL A 104 -10.90 -1.27 -2.85
C VAL A 104 -12.27 -0.79 -3.32
N ASN A 105 -12.79 -1.32 -4.44
CA ASN A 105 -14.11 -0.96 -4.95
C ASN A 105 -15.23 -1.44 -4.02
N ALA A 106 -15.03 -2.56 -3.32
CA ALA A 106 -15.93 -3.03 -2.28
C ALA A 106 -15.84 -2.24 -0.96
N GLN A 107 -15.00 -1.21 -0.89
CA GLN A 107 -14.75 -0.40 0.29
C GLN A 107 -14.28 -1.22 1.52
N ASN A 108 -13.57 -2.34 1.30
CA ASN A 108 -13.13 -3.22 2.38
C ASN A 108 -11.76 -2.81 2.94
N LEU A 109 -11.78 -2.24 4.15
CA LEU A 109 -10.61 -1.75 4.86
C LEU A 109 -9.68 -2.84 5.41
N GLU A 110 -10.17 -4.06 5.57
CA GLU A 110 -9.42 -5.16 6.19
C GLU A 110 -8.47 -5.86 5.20
N GLY A 111 -8.70 -5.70 3.90
CA GLY A 111 -7.89 -6.36 2.89
C GLY A 111 -8.18 -7.86 2.81
N ARG A 112 -7.27 -8.59 2.19
CA ARG A 112 -7.26 -10.06 2.18
C ARG A 112 -5.88 -10.57 2.52
N GLU A 113 -5.82 -11.77 3.09
CA GLU A 113 -4.55 -12.44 3.37
C GLU A 113 -3.79 -12.75 2.10
N VAL A 114 -2.48 -12.48 2.11
CA VAL A 114 -1.58 -12.92 1.05
C VAL A 114 -1.32 -14.41 1.24
N PRO A 115 -1.44 -15.25 0.20
CA PRO A 115 -1.04 -16.65 0.27
C PRO A 115 0.46 -16.77 0.57
N ILE A 116 0.78 -17.45 1.68
CA ILE A 116 2.15 -17.71 2.15
C ILE A 116 2.34 -19.23 2.27
N GLU A 117 3.41 -19.74 1.66
CA GLU A 117 3.80 -21.15 1.71
C GLU A 117 5.29 -21.24 2.06
N GLY A 118 5.59 -21.51 3.34
CA GLY A 118 6.97 -21.47 3.84
C GLY A 118 7.56 -20.06 3.71
N ASP A 119 8.71 -19.95 3.04
CA ASP A 119 9.41 -18.68 2.82
C ASP A 119 8.98 -17.97 1.51
N GLN A 120 7.84 -18.39 0.94
CA GLN A 120 7.33 -17.87 -0.33
C GLN A 120 5.98 -17.20 -0.13
N ALA A 121 5.75 -16.13 -0.89
CA ALA A 121 4.43 -15.50 -0.97
C ALA A 121 4.03 -15.23 -2.42
N VAL A 122 2.73 -15.33 -2.70
CA VAL A 122 2.16 -15.03 -4.01
C VAL A 122 1.50 -13.66 -3.99
N LEU A 123 2.18 -12.66 -4.55
CA LEU A 123 1.66 -11.30 -4.69
C LEU A 123 0.60 -11.26 -5.81
N PRO A 124 -0.66 -10.88 -5.50
CA PRO A 124 -1.71 -10.77 -6.51
C PRO A 124 -1.39 -9.73 -7.59
N SER A 125 -1.97 -9.86 -8.78
CA SER A 125 -1.82 -8.85 -9.83
C SER A 125 -2.41 -7.51 -9.41
N ARG A 126 -1.80 -6.41 -9.89
CA ARG A 126 -2.28 -5.02 -9.68
C ARG A 126 -2.73 -4.76 -8.24
N SER A 127 -1.86 -5.10 -7.30
CA SER A 127 -2.17 -5.03 -5.87
C SER A 127 -1.02 -4.38 -5.10
N PHE A 128 -1.33 -3.94 -3.88
CA PHE A 128 -0.35 -3.49 -2.92
C PHE A 128 -0.69 -4.09 -1.56
N GLY A 129 0.27 -4.10 -0.67
CA GLY A 129 0.07 -4.70 0.64
C GLY A 129 1.28 -4.55 1.53
N PHE A 130 1.26 -5.33 2.60
CA PHE A 130 2.39 -5.44 3.50
C PHE A 130 2.53 -6.86 4.05
N PHE A 131 3.72 -7.15 4.56
CA PHE A 131 4.00 -8.29 5.45
C PHE A 131 4.52 -7.77 6.77
N GLN A 132 4.20 -8.47 7.86
CA GLN A 132 4.94 -8.33 9.10
C GLN A 132 6.14 -9.26 9.04
N VAL A 133 7.34 -8.71 9.23
CA VAL A 133 8.61 -9.43 9.12
C VAL A 133 9.31 -9.47 10.48
N GLU A 134 9.87 -10.63 10.79
CA GLU A 134 10.75 -10.84 11.94
C GLU A 134 12.14 -11.23 11.43
N GLU A 135 13.17 -10.66 12.03
CA GLU A 135 14.59 -10.98 11.75
C GLU A 135 15.02 -12.30 12.41
#